data_AF-A0A9Y6J5M5-F1
#
_entry.id   AF-A0A9Y6J5M5-F1
#
_cell.length_a   1.000
_cell.length_b   1.000
_cell.length_c   1.000
_cell.angle_alpha   90.00
_cell.angle_beta   90.00
_cell.angle_gamma   90.00
#
_symmetry.space_group_name_H-M   'P 1'
#
loop_
_entity.id
_entity.type
_entity.pdbx_description
1 polymer ?
#
loop_
_entity_poly.entity_id
_entity_poly.type
_entity_poly.pdbx_seq_one_letter_code
_entity_poly.pdbx_strand_id
1 'polypeptide(L)'
;MSSVYALQGRVACQTILRGRPLASTCQPCQLNHDLGRVFSKDGAQSLPPHHSYNCGIDLLPAAPLPNSRLYSISKPERESMERYITDSLAAGIIRPSTSPLGAGFFFVEKKDASLRPCIDYRGLNKITIKNKYPLPLLASAFELLQGATHFPKLDLRNAYHLVRIREGDEWKTAFNTHLGHFEYLIMPFGLTNAPAIFQALVNDVLRDFLNHFVFVYLDDILIFSRSRAEHVKHVRLVLHHLLENRLL
;
A
#
# COMPACT_ATOMS: atom_id res chain seq x y z
N MET A 1 -22.11 20.95 -11.56
CA MET A 1 -21.57 21.63 -10.38
C MET A 1 -22.24 21.09 -9.12
N SER A 2 -21.61 20.10 -8.47
CA SER A 2 -21.79 19.63 -7.08
C SER A 2 -20.53 18.77 -6.81
N SER A 3 -19.40 19.30 -6.33
CA SER A 3 -19.04 19.58 -4.91
C SER A 3 -19.51 18.43 -4.00
N VAL A 4 -18.69 17.54 -3.44
CA VAL A 4 -17.43 17.72 -2.69
C VAL A 4 -16.55 16.45 -2.84
N TYR A 5 -15.39 16.56 -3.48
CA TYR A 5 -14.27 15.60 -3.35
C TYR A 5 -13.16 16.30 -2.56
N ALA A 6 -13.12 16.12 -1.24
CA ALA A 6 -12.00 16.63 -0.43
C ALA A 6 -11.86 15.86 0.91
N LEU A 7 -11.27 14.66 0.85
CA LEU A 7 -10.46 14.11 1.93
C LEU A 7 -9.15 13.61 1.30
N GLN A 8 -8.22 14.56 1.12
CA GLN A 8 -6.92 14.37 0.46
C GLN A 8 -5.80 14.12 1.49
N GLY A 9 -5.83 12.95 2.17
CA GLY A 9 -4.79 12.48 3.12
C GLY A 9 -4.24 11.07 2.81
N ARG A 10 -3.38 10.50 3.67
CA ARG A 10 -2.80 9.14 3.54
C ARG A 10 -3.75 7.99 3.89
N VAL A 11 -4.86 8.30 4.55
CA VAL A 11 -5.92 7.35 4.91
C VAL A 11 -7.25 7.78 4.32
N ALA A 12 -7.97 6.85 3.70
CA ALA A 12 -9.39 7.05 3.40
C ALA A 12 -10.25 6.25 4.40
N CYS A 13 -11.28 6.89 4.96
CA CYS A 13 -12.24 6.24 5.86
C CYS A 13 -13.62 6.18 5.18
N GLN A 14 -14.18 4.98 5.05
CA GLN A 14 -15.56 4.78 4.59
C GLN A 14 -16.33 4.08 5.70
N THR A 15 -17.39 4.71 6.23
CA THR A 15 -18.26 4.09 7.25
C THR A 15 -19.40 3.34 6.59
N ILE A 16 -19.52 2.04 6.89
CA ILE A 16 -20.69 1.24 6.52
C ILE A 16 -21.57 1.09 7.76
N LEU A 17 -22.79 1.62 7.69
CA LEU A 17 -23.82 1.42 8.72
C LEU A 17 -24.82 0.36 8.24
N ARG A 18 -25.17 -0.61 9.11
CA ARG A 18 -26.20 -1.61 8.78
C ARG A 18 -27.51 -0.91 8.39
N GLY A 19 -28.06 -1.25 7.21
CA GLY A 19 -29.36 -0.77 6.74
C GLY A 19 -29.39 0.60 6.06
N ARG A 20 -28.25 1.19 5.70
CA ARG A 20 -28.18 2.41 4.87
C ARG A 20 -27.25 2.22 3.67
N PRO A 21 -27.54 2.82 2.50
CA PRO A 21 -26.66 2.74 1.34
C PRO A 21 -25.29 3.35 1.65
N LEU A 22 -24.26 2.93 0.90
CA LEU A 22 -22.89 3.44 0.92
C LEU A 22 -22.91 4.98 0.85
N ALA A 23 -22.90 5.65 2.00
CA ALA A 23 -22.73 7.09 2.04
C ALA A 23 -21.24 7.38 1.83
N SER A 24 -20.91 8.04 0.72
CA SER A 24 -19.55 8.41 0.31
C SER A 24 -18.91 9.50 1.18
N THR A 25 -19.46 9.77 2.35
CA THR A 25 -18.94 10.75 3.28
C THR A 25 -19.12 10.22 4.69
N CYS A 26 -18.00 9.90 5.34
CA CYS A 26 -17.89 10.21 6.75
C CYS A 26 -18.23 11.71 6.86
N GLN A 27 -19.43 12.05 7.34
CA GLN A 27 -19.50 13.23 8.19
C GLN A 27 -18.36 13.05 9.18
N PRO A 28 -17.47 14.04 9.39
CA PRO A 28 -16.41 13.91 10.36
C PRO A 28 -17.09 13.59 11.69
N CYS A 29 -17.19 12.30 12.00
CA CYS A 29 -17.25 11.81 13.36
C CYS A 29 -16.16 12.62 14.05
N GLN A 30 -16.50 13.24 15.17
CA GLN A 30 -15.63 14.13 15.96
C GLN A 30 -14.36 13.39 16.47
N LEU A 31 -13.60 12.76 15.57
CA LEU A 31 -12.17 12.60 15.66
C LEU A 31 -11.66 14.02 15.69
N ASN A 32 -11.39 14.46 16.91
CA ASN A 32 -10.97 15.80 17.26
C ASN A 32 -9.89 16.34 16.30
N HIS A 33 -9.76 17.66 16.29
CA HIS A 33 -8.71 18.41 15.58
C HIS A 33 -7.27 17.90 15.85
N ASP A 34 -7.07 17.00 16.83
CA ASP A 34 -5.79 16.42 17.26
C ASP A 34 -5.19 15.39 16.28
N LEU A 35 -6.02 14.66 15.52
CA LEU A 35 -5.58 13.66 14.54
C LEU A 35 -5.54 14.19 13.10
N GLY A 36 -5.70 15.50 12.89
CA GLY A 36 -5.63 16.13 11.57
C GLY A 36 -4.33 15.82 10.81
N ARG A 37 -3.22 15.59 11.53
CA ARG A 37 -1.93 15.21 10.95
C ARG A 37 -1.93 13.85 10.25
N VAL A 38 -2.73 12.88 10.73
CA VAL A 38 -2.89 11.56 10.09
C VAL A 38 -3.49 11.69 8.68
N PHE A 39 -4.27 12.74 8.46
CA PHE A 39 -4.87 13.05 7.18
C PHE A 39 -4.10 14.14 6.41
N SER A 40 -2.98 14.63 6.94
CA SER A 40 -2.13 15.60 6.24
C SER A 40 -1.25 14.91 5.20
N LYS A 41 -0.92 15.63 4.12
CA LYS A 41 0.06 15.20 3.12
C LYS A 41 1.50 15.44 3.58
N ASP A 42 1.68 16.26 4.63
CA ASP A 42 2.98 16.73 5.08
C ASP A 42 3.72 15.61 5.82
N GLY A 43 4.67 15.00 5.10
CA GLY A 43 5.46 13.86 5.53
C GLY A 43 5.61 12.79 4.45
N ALA A 44 4.82 12.82 3.37
CA ALA A 44 4.80 11.84 2.26
C ALA A 44 6.02 11.85 1.32
N GLN A 45 7.10 12.55 1.68
CA GLN A 45 8.24 12.76 0.79
C GLN A 45 9.55 12.14 1.27
N SER A 46 9.58 11.50 2.44
CA SER A 46 10.79 10.82 2.90
C SER A 46 10.69 9.31 2.72
N LEU A 47 11.76 8.74 2.21
CA LEU A 47 12.01 7.30 2.20
C LEU A 47 11.84 6.73 3.62
N PRO A 48 11.03 5.68 3.84
CA PRO A 48 10.78 5.15 5.18
C PRO A 48 12.09 4.60 5.80
N PRO A 49 12.19 4.59 7.14
CA PRO A 49 13.30 3.94 7.81
C PRO A 49 13.26 2.43 7.56
N HIS A 50 14.42 1.78 7.61
CA HIS A 50 14.48 0.33 7.61
C HIS A 50 13.90 -0.23 8.91
N HIS A 51 13.24 -1.39 8.82
CA HIS A 51 12.72 -2.14 9.96
C HIS A 51 12.75 -3.65 9.68
N SER A 52 12.33 -4.47 10.65
CA SER A 52 12.37 -5.94 10.56
C SER A 52 11.54 -6.54 9.42
N TYR A 53 10.60 -5.78 8.85
CA TYR A 53 9.71 -6.20 7.77
C TYR A 53 10.12 -5.65 6.40
N ASN A 54 11.39 -5.23 6.23
CA ASN A 54 11.90 -4.86 4.91
C ASN A 54 11.64 -5.99 3.91
N CYS A 55 11.30 -5.62 2.67
CA CYS A 55 10.98 -6.55 1.61
C CYS A 55 12.23 -7.23 1.08
N GLY A 56 12.49 -8.45 1.56
CA GLY A 56 13.51 -9.34 1.02
C GLY A 56 13.05 -10.02 -0.27
N ILE A 57 13.96 -10.13 -1.23
CA ILE A 57 13.74 -10.80 -2.51
C ILE A 57 14.76 -11.95 -2.62
N ASP A 58 14.50 -13.03 -1.89
CA ASP A 58 15.33 -14.23 -1.95
C ASP A 58 15.08 -14.98 -3.25
N LEU A 59 16.15 -15.24 -4.01
CA LEU A 59 16.06 -15.93 -5.30
C LEU A 59 16.31 -17.43 -5.12
N LEU A 60 15.69 -18.25 -5.96
CA LEU A 60 15.96 -19.68 -6.04
C LEU A 60 17.44 -19.91 -6.38
N PRO A 61 18.12 -20.88 -5.73
CA PRO A 61 19.53 -21.16 -6.01
C PRO A 61 19.75 -21.48 -7.49
N ALA A 62 20.78 -20.85 -8.08
CA ALA A 62 21.18 -21.02 -9.49
C ALA A 62 20.08 -20.71 -10.54
N ALA A 63 19.01 -19.99 -10.17
CA ALA A 63 18.01 -19.58 -11.14
C ALA A 63 18.60 -18.53 -12.12
N PRO A 64 18.37 -18.68 -13.44
CA PRO A 64 18.80 -17.69 -14.40
C PRO A 64 18.03 -16.38 -14.20
N LEU A 65 18.72 -15.26 -14.36
CA LEU A 65 18.08 -13.95 -14.32
C LEU A 65 17.09 -13.82 -15.49
N PRO A 66 15.86 -13.31 -15.28
CA PRO A 66 14.91 -13.08 -16.35
C PRO A 66 15.41 -12.06 -17.37
N ASN A 67 14.99 -12.23 -18.61
CA ASN A 67 15.28 -11.28 -19.68
C ASN A 67 14.65 -9.91 -19.40
N SER A 68 15.39 -8.86 -19.74
CA SER A 68 14.89 -7.49 -19.74
C SER A 68 13.79 -7.28 -20.77
N ARG A 69 12.86 -6.38 -20.48
CA ARG A 69 11.76 -6.03 -21.39
C ARG A 69 11.60 -4.52 -21.45
N LEU A 70 11.36 -4.00 -22.66
CA LEU A 70 10.92 -2.63 -22.88
C LEU A 70 9.56 -2.68 -23.59
N TYR A 71 8.60 -1.92 -23.10
CA TYR A 71 7.27 -1.82 -23.71
C TYR A 71 7.19 -0.57 -24.57
N SER A 72 6.49 -0.65 -25.70
CA SER A 72 6.09 0.54 -26.45
C SER A 72 5.13 1.37 -25.62
N ILE A 73 5.29 2.69 -25.65
CA ILE A 73 4.42 3.64 -24.96
C ILE A 73 3.85 4.66 -25.93
N SER A 74 2.58 5.01 -25.76
CA SER A 74 1.90 6.08 -26.47
C SER A 74 2.37 7.46 -25.99
N LYS A 75 2.02 8.51 -26.73
CA LYS A 75 2.37 9.89 -26.36
C LYS A 75 1.84 10.30 -24.96
N PRO A 76 0.58 10.06 -24.59
CA PRO A 76 0.09 10.39 -23.25
C PRO A 76 0.77 9.58 -22.13
N GLU A 77 1.12 8.34 -22.40
CA GLU A 77 1.87 7.48 -21.48
C GLU A 77 3.30 8.00 -21.27
N ARG A 78 3.94 8.52 -22.32
CA ARG A 78 5.28 9.11 -22.20
C ARG A 78 5.30 10.30 -21.25
N GLU A 79 4.37 11.24 -21.39
CA GLU A 79 4.28 12.38 -20.47
C GLU A 79 4.01 11.92 -19.02
N SER A 80 3.18 10.88 -18.86
CA SER A 80 2.90 10.31 -17.54
C SER A 80 4.11 9.57 -16.95
N MET A 81 4.94 8.95 -17.80
CA MET A 81 6.20 8.32 -17.40
C MET A 81 7.22 9.36 -16.97
N GLU A 82 7.40 10.43 -17.76
CA GLU A 82 8.33 11.52 -17.44
C GLU A 82 7.99 12.15 -16.09
N ARG A 83 6.70 12.43 -15.84
CA ARG A 83 6.23 12.90 -14.53
C ARG A 83 6.51 11.88 -13.42
N TYR A 84 6.11 10.62 -13.61
CA TYR A 84 6.29 9.58 -12.60
C TYR A 84 7.76 9.40 -12.21
N ILE A 85 8.67 9.32 -13.18
CA ILE A 85 10.09 9.15 -12.93
C ILE A 85 10.68 10.37 -12.24
N THR A 86 10.34 11.58 -12.69
CA THR A 86 10.82 12.83 -12.06
C THR A 86 10.37 12.93 -10.61
N ASP A 87 9.09 12.71 -10.34
CA ASP A 87 8.53 12.78 -8.99
C ASP A 87 9.11 11.68 -8.08
N SER A 88 9.29 10.47 -8.63
CA SER A 88 9.83 9.33 -7.88
C SER A 88 11.32 9.49 -7.54
N LEU A 89 12.11 10.10 -8.43
CA LEU A 89 13.50 10.46 -8.16
C LEU A 89 13.58 11.58 -7.13
N ALA A 90 12.75 12.63 -7.26
CA ALA A 90 12.70 13.74 -6.32
C ALA A 90 12.27 13.30 -4.91
N ALA A 91 11.35 12.34 -4.82
CA ALA A 91 10.94 11.72 -3.56
C ALA A 91 11.97 10.69 -3.02
N GLY A 92 13.01 10.38 -3.78
CA GLY A 92 14.04 9.40 -3.41
C GLY A 92 13.51 7.97 -3.28
N ILE A 93 12.38 7.63 -3.91
CA ILE A 93 11.79 6.27 -3.84
C ILE A 93 12.35 5.35 -4.93
N ILE A 94 12.93 5.92 -5.98
CA ILE A 94 13.73 5.23 -7.00
C ILE A 94 15.09 5.90 -7.14
N ARG A 95 16.04 5.20 -7.76
CA ARG A 95 17.34 5.75 -8.18
C ARG A 95 17.79 5.14 -9.52
N PRO A 96 18.73 5.78 -10.25
CA PRO A 96 19.36 5.14 -11.41
C PRO A 96 20.01 3.81 -11.03
N SER A 97 19.91 2.82 -11.90
CA SER A 97 20.40 1.46 -11.66
C SER A 97 21.43 1.02 -12.72
N THR A 98 22.37 0.19 -12.30
CA THR A 98 23.30 -0.57 -13.16
C THR A 98 23.07 -2.09 -13.04
N SER A 99 21.91 -2.47 -12.50
CA SER A 99 21.51 -3.85 -12.27
C SER A 99 21.57 -4.70 -13.55
N PRO A 100 21.91 -6.00 -13.44
CA PRO A 100 21.77 -6.95 -14.55
C PRO A 100 20.30 -7.31 -14.85
N LEU A 101 19.36 -6.92 -13.98
CA LEU A 101 17.92 -7.10 -14.19
C LEU A 101 17.31 -5.82 -14.76
N GLY A 102 16.18 -5.96 -15.46
CA GLY A 102 15.48 -4.81 -16.03
C GLY A 102 14.05 -5.14 -16.45
N ALA A 103 13.15 -5.22 -15.47
CA ALA A 103 11.73 -5.47 -15.70
C ALA A 103 11.09 -4.38 -16.57
N GLY A 104 10.05 -4.72 -17.32
CA GLY A 104 9.42 -3.75 -18.21
C GLY A 104 8.44 -2.83 -17.49
N PHE A 105 8.54 -1.53 -17.73
CA PHE A 105 7.57 -0.53 -17.27
C PHE A 105 6.45 -0.35 -18.31
N PHE A 106 5.20 -0.31 -17.86
CA PHE A 106 4.03 -0.02 -18.69
C PHE A 106 2.92 0.67 -17.87
N PHE A 107 1.84 1.08 -18.52
CA PHE A 107 0.68 1.63 -17.84
C PHE A 107 -0.55 0.74 -17.96
N VAL A 108 -1.42 0.84 -16.96
CA VAL A 108 -2.78 0.30 -16.99
C VAL A 108 -3.75 1.45 -16.77
N GLU A 109 -4.74 1.58 -17.65
CA GLU A 109 -5.81 2.55 -17.48
C GLU A 109 -6.71 2.15 -16.30
N LYS A 110 -6.99 3.12 -15.42
CA LYS A 110 -8.01 2.99 -14.40
C LYS A 110 -9.39 3.35 -14.98
N LYS A 111 -10.44 3.02 -14.21
CA LYS A 111 -11.84 3.37 -14.56
C LYS A 111 -12.07 4.87 -14.74
N ASP A 112 -11.28 5.71 -14.06
CA ASP A 112 -11.32 7.17 -14.16
C ASP A 112 -10.44 7.72 -15.31
N ALA A 113 -10.00 6.85 -16.24
CA ALA A 113 -9.06 7.12 -17.33
C ALA A 113 -7.66 7.59 -16.89
N SER A 114 -7.35 7.60 -15.59
CA SER A 114 -5.99 7.87 -15.12
C SER A 114 -5.07 6.67 -15.37
N LEU A 115 -3.81 6.94 -15.72
CA LEU A 115 -2.81 5.91 -15.98
C LEU A 115 -2.14 5.48 -14.66
N ARG A 116 -2.11 4.17 -14.40
CA ARG A 116 -1.37 3.57 -13.29
C ARG A 116 -0.04 3.01 -13.79
N PRO A 117 1.11 3.47 -13.25
CA PRO A 117 2.40 2.89 -13.58
C PRO A 117 2.49 1.47 -13.02
N CYS A 118 2.95 0.53 -13.85
CA CYS A 118 3.07 -0.89 -13.53
C CYS A 118 4.43 -1.42 -14.01
N ILE A 119 5.06 -2.25 -13.17
CA ILE A 119 6.30 -2.95 -13.51
C ILE A 119 6.00 -4.43 -13.67
N ASP A 120 6.43 -5.01 -14.79
CA ASP A 120 6.25 -6.44 -15.06
C ASP A 120 7.30 -7.29 -14.33
N TYR A 121 7.10 -7.51 -13.04
CA TYR A 121 7.92 -8.41 -12.24
C TYR A 121 7.60 -9.90 -12.44
N ARG A 122 6.80 -10.31 -13.43
CA ARG A 122 6.47 -11.75 -13.61
C ARG A 122 7.71 -12.62 -13.79
N GLY A 123 8.74 -12.12 -14.47
CA GLY A 123 10.02 -12.82 -14.60
C GLY A 123 10.71 -13.02 -13.26
N LEU A 124 10.87 -11.93 -12.50
CA LEU A 124 11.46 -11.94 -11.16
C LEU A 124 10.67 -12.85 -10.21
N ASN A 125 9.35 -12.70 -10.17
CA ASN A 125 8.45 -13.45 -9.29
C ASN A 125 8.52 -14.97 -9.50
N LYS A 126 8.87 -15.44 -10.70
CA LYS A 126 9.04 -16.88 -10.97
C LYS A 126 10.26 -17.46 -10.27
N ILE A 127 11.30 -16.65 -10.09
CA ILE A 127 12.57 -17.07 -9.49
C ILE A 127 12.70 -16.63 -8.03
N THR A 128 11.74 -15.89 -7.48
CA THR A 128 11.70 -15.52 -6.06
C THR A 128 11.13 -16.66 -5.21
N ILE A 129 11.77 -16.96 -4.07
CA ILE A 129 11.25 -17.87 -3.06
C ILE A 129 9.97 -17.27 -2.47
N LYS A 130 8.86 -18.01 -2.59
CA LYS A 130 7.53 -17.51 -2.21
C LYS A 130 7.36 -17.52 -0.69
N ASN A 131 7.00 -16.37 -0.13
CA ASN A 131 6.53 -16.25 1.23
C ASN A 131 5.07 -16.74 1.32
N LYS A 132 4.82 -17.76 2.15
CA LYS A 132 3.50 -18.36 2.37
C LYS A 132 2.83 -17.87 3.65
N TYR A 133 3.15 -16.66 4.11
CA TYR A 133 2.47 -16.05 5.26
C TYR A 133 0.94 -16.09 5.05
N PRO A 134 0.17 -16.56 6.05
CA PRO A 134 -1.26 -16.76 5.88
C PRO A 134 -1.98 -15.43 5.73
N LEU A 135 -2.76 -15.30 4.65
CA LEU A 135 -3.75 -14.24 4.53
C LEU A 135 -5.04 -14.67 5.25
N PRO A 136 -5.71 -13.75 5.97
CA PRO A 136 -6.93 -14.10 6.66
C PRO A 136 -8.05 -14.45 5.67
N LEU A 137 -8.89 -15.41 6.06
CA LEU A 137 -10.04 -15.80 5.27
C LEU A 137 -11.12 -14.73 5.39
N LEU A 138 -11.62 -14.25 4.25
CA LEU A 138 -12.72 -13.27 4.23
C LEU A 138 -13.99 -13.80 4.91
N ALA A 139 -14.22 -15.12 4.87
CA ALA A 139 -15.33 -15.76 5.57
C ALA A 139 -15.29 -15.49 7.09
N SER A 140 -14.10 -15.55 7.71
CA SER A 140 -13.90 -15.30 9.13
C SER A 140 -14.21 -13.85 9.52
N ALA A 141 -14.11 -12.90 8.58
CA ALA A 141 -14.52 -11.53 8.84
C ALA A 141 -16.01 -11.48 9.22
N PHE A 142 -16.90 -12.19 8.52
CA PHE A 142 -18.34 -12.11 8.78
C PHE A 142 -18.73 -12.55 10.19
N GLU A 143 -18.05 -13.56 10.74
CA GLU A 143 -18.26 -14.04 12.11
C GLU A 143 -17.91 -12.95 13.13
N LEU A 144 -16.77 -12.28 12.94
CA LEU A 144 -16.32 -11.18 13.81
C LEU A 144 -17.26 -9.96 13.78
N LEU A 145 -17.94 -9.75 12.65
CA LEU A 145 -18.86 -8.62 12.46
C LEU A 145 -20.27 -8.89 13.04
N GLN A 146 -20.52 -10.07 13.62
CA GLN A 146 -21.80 -10.37 14.25
C GLN A 146 -22.06 -9.44 15.45
N GLY A 147 -23.26 -8.86 15.49
CA GLY A 147 -23.67 -7.94 16.56
C GLY A 147 -23.06 -6.54 16.51
N ALA A 148 -22.04 -6.29 15.68
CA ALA A 148 -21.52 -4.95 15.47
C ALA A 148 -22.46 -4.13 14.57
N THR A 149 -22.49 -2.81 14.80
CA THR A 149 -23.40 -1.87 14.15
C THR A 149 -22.66 -0.78 13.38
N HIS A 150 -21.36 -0.60 13.68
CA HIS A 150 -20.47 0.39 13.07
C HIS A 150 -19.25 -0.31 12.50
N PHE A 151 -18.95 -0.05 11.22
CA PHE A 151 -17.90 -0.73 10.47
C PHE A 151 -17.18 0.21 9.49
N PRO A 152 -16.30 1.11 9.95
CA PRO A 152 -15.46 1.83 9.01
C PRO A 152 -14.35 0.94 8.48
N LYS A 153 -14.07 1.14 7.20
CA LYS A 153 -12.88 0.67 6.55
C LYS A 153 -11.89 1.83 6.48
N LEU A 154 -10.67 1.61 6.99
CA LEU A 154 -9.51 2.44 6.74
C LEU A 154 -8.70 1.82 5.61
N ASP A 155 -8.37 2.63 4.61
CA ASP A 155 -7.54 2.28 3.46
C ASP A 155 -6.21 3.03 3.58
N LEU A 156 -5.10 2.28 3.68
CA LEU A 156 -3.74 2.82 3.73
C LEU A 156 -3.23 3.10 2.30
N ARG A 157 -3.29 4.37 1.88
CA ARG A 157 -2.86 4.75 0.53
C ARG A 157 -1.37 4.49 0.34
N ASN A 158 -1.01 3.85 -0.77
CA ASN A 158 0.36 3.46 -1.07
C ASN A 158 1.00 2.65 0.09
N ALA A 159 0.21 1.84 0.79
CA ALA A 159 0.63 0.96 1.89
C ALA A 159 1.99 0.31 1.67
N TYR A 160 2.22 -0.28 0.50
CA TYR A 160 3.48 -0.97 0.19
C TYR A 160 4.69 -0.03 0.15
N HIS A 161 4.50 1.24 -0.21
CA HIS A 161 5.58 2.23 -0.23
C HIS A 161 6.09 2.60 1.18
N LEU A 162 5.38 2.21 2.24
CA LEU A 162 5.81 2.37 3.63
C LEU A 162 6.90 1.38 4.04
N VAL A 163 7.13 0.34 3.23
CA VAL A 163 8.13 -0.71 3.49
C VAL A 163 9.32 -0.53 2.57
N ARG A 164 10.54 -0.58 3.11
CA ARG A 164 11.78 -0.56 2.31
C ARG A 164 12.04 -1.90 1.64
N ILE A 165 12.71 -1.88 0.50
CA ILE A 165 13.42 -3.08 0.04
C ILE A 165 14.54 -3.40 1.04
N ARG A 166 14.81 -4.68 1.29
CA ARG A 166 15.94 -5.10 2.13
C ARG A 166 17.24 -4.61 1.51
N GLU A 167 18.13 -4.08 2.34
CA GLU A 167 19.44 -3.62 1.91
C GLU A 167 20.20 -4.73 1.17
N GLY A 168 20.67 -4.42 -0.04
CA GLY A 168 21.34 -5.37 -0.94
C GLY A 168 20.41 -6.08 -1.92
N ASP A 169 19.09 -5.92 -1.80
CA ASP A 169 18.10 -6.48 -2.73
C ASP A 169 17.53 -5.45 -3.71
N GLU A 170 17.82 -4.15 -3.55
CA GLU A 170 17.24 -3.07 -4.36
C GLU A 170 17.41 -3.28 -5.86
N TRP A 171 18.60 -3.73 -6.27
CA TRP A 171 18.94 -4.02 -7.66
C TRP A 171 18.01 -5.05 -8.32
N LYS A 172 17.35 -5.92 -7.54
CA LYS A 172 16.41 -6.91 -8.05
C LYS A 172 15.12 -6.29 -8.54
N THR A 173 14.80 -5.08 -8.05
CA THR A 173 13.63 -4.30 -8.46
C THR A 173 13.90 -3.42 -9.69
N ALA A 174 15.06 -3.58 -10.33
CA ALA A 174 15.40 -2.75 -11.47
C ALA A 174 14.43 -2.91 -12.65
N PHE A 175 14.13 -1.79 -13.30
CA PHE A 175 13.17 -1.70 -14.39
C PHE A 175 13.65 -0.72 -15.48
N ASN A 176 13.27 -1.03 -16.71
CA ASN A 176 13.61 -0.29 -17.90
C ASN A 176 12.48 0.63 -18.34
N THR A 177 12.86 1.82 -18.74
CA THR A 177 12.00 2.82 -19.38
C THR A 177 12.71 3.42 -20.59
N HIS A 178 12.00 4.19 -21.41
CA HIS A 178 12.63 4.97 -22.48
C HIS A 178 13.51 6.11 -21.97
N LEU A 179 13.41 6.47 -20.70
CA LEU A 179 14.16 7.56 -20.06
C LEU A 179 15.43 7.05 -19.37
N GLY A 180 15.57 5.75 -19.19
CA GLY A 180 16.70 5.15 -18.50
C GLY A 180 16.31 3.93 -17.68
N HIS A 181 17.27 3.53 -16.84
CA HIS A 181 17.23 2.34 -16.02
C HIS A 181 17.23 2.71 -14.54
N PHE A 182 16.25 2.21 -13.80
CA PHE A 182 16.00 2.63 -12.42
C PHE A 182 15.68 1.43 -11.54
N GLU A 183 15.86 1.57 -10.23
CA GLU A 183 15.46 0.58 -9.23
C GLU A 183 14.72 1.24 -8.06
N TYR A 184 13.86 0.50 -7.39
CA TYR A 184 13.12 0.97 -6.22
C TYR A 184 13.90 0.79 -4.93
N LEU A 185 13.76 1.75 -4.02
CA LEU A 185 14.26 1.69 -2.65
C LEU A 185 13.16 1.28 -1.64
N ILE A 186 11.90 1.40 -2.06
CA ILE A 186 10.69 0.99 -1.34
C ILE A 186 10.07 -0.23 -2.02
N MET A 187 9.20 -0.96 -1.34
CA MET A 187 8.50 -2.11 -1.89
C MET A 187 7.49 -1.66 -2.96
N PRO A 188 7.75 -1.93 -4.26
CA PRO A 188 6.82 -1.57 -5.31
C PRO A 188 5.67 -2.59 -5.41
N PHE A 189 4.59 -2.18 -6.06
CA PHE A 189 3.56 -3.11 -6.50
C PHE A 189 4.12 -4.13 -7.50
N GLY A 190 3.51 -5.32 -7.51
CA GLY A 190 3.84 -6.38 -8.47
C GLY A 190 4.83 -7.42 -7.98
N LEU A 191 5.53 -7.21 -6.86
CA LEU A 191 6.37 -8.24 -6.24
C LEU A 191 5.50 -9.34 -5.60
N THR A 192 5.87 -10.60 -5.81
CA THR A 192 5.07 -11.75 -5.36
C THR A 192 4.92 -11.86 -3.84
N ASN A 193 5.90 -11.35 -3.07
CA ASN A 193 5.89 -11.43 -1.61
C ASN A 193 5.36 -10.17 -0.92
N ALA A 194 5.11 -9.07 -1.66
CA ALA A 194 4.68 -7.80 -1.08
C ALA A 194 3.39 -7.93 -0.24
N PRO A 195 2.33 -8.63 -0.70
CA PRO A 195 1.13 -8.84 0.12
C PRO A 195 1.40 -9.57 1.44
N ALA A 196 2.21 -10.63 1.39
CA ALA A 196 2.55 -11.46 2.56
C ALA A 196 3.36 -10.67 3.59
N ILE A 197 4.36 -9.90 3.14
CA ILE A 197 5.20 -9.07 4.00
C ILE A 197 4.38 -7.96 4.65
N PHE A 198 3.55 -7.27 3.87
CA PHE A 198 2.71 -6.19 4.40
C PHE A 198 1.68 -6.71 5.39
N GLN A 199 1.02 -7.84 5.10
CA GLN A 199 0.11 -8.47 6.05
C GLN A 199 0.81 -8.84 7.36
N ALA A 200 2.03 -9.38 7.29
CA ALA A 200 2.80 -9.72 8.49
C ALA A 200 3.12 -8.48 9.33
N LEU A 201 3.51 -7.38 8.70
CA LEU A 201 3.77 -6.10 9.35
C LEU A 201 2.53 -5.55 10.06
N VAL A 202 1.40 -5.43 9.35
CA VAL A 202 0.18 -4.87 9.94
C VAL A 202 -0.39 -5.80 11.03
N ASN A 203 -0.26 -7.12 10.86
CA ASN A 203 -0.66 -8.06 11.90
C ASN A 203 0.14 -7.89 13.18
N ASP A 204 1.43 -7.58 13.07
CA ASP A 204 2.28 -7.34 14.23
C ASP A 204 1.93 -6.03 14.93
N VAL A 205 1.77 -4.95 14.15
CA VAL A 205 1.43 -3.61 14.66
C VAL A 205 0.07 -3.56 15.35
N LEU A 206 -0.93 -4.28 14.81
CA LEU A 206 -2.30 -4.30 15.32
C LEU A 206 -2.65 -5.56 16.09
N ARG A 207 -1.65 -6.37 16.46
CA ARG A 207 -1.82 -7.70 17.07
C ARG A 207 -2.84 -7.73 18.21
N ASP A 208 -2.78 -6.73 19.09
CA ASP A 208 -3.64 -6.64 20.28
C ASP A 208 -5.12 -6.40 19.94
N PHE A 209 -5.42 -5.96 18.72
CA PHE A 209 -6.77 -5.59 18.27
C PHE A 209 -7.37 -6.57 17.27
N LEU A 210 -6.52 -7.38 16.63
CA LEU A 210 -6.94 -8.39 15.65
C LEU A 210 -7.97 -9.34 16.26
N ASN A 211 -9.02 -9.62 15.51
CA ASN A 211 -10.13 -10.51 15.87
C ASN A 211 -10.92 -10.09 17.13
N HIS A 212 -10.63 -8.92 17.72
CA HIS A 212 -11.40 -8.34 18.82
C HIS A 212 -12.32 -7.23 18.32
N PHE A 213 -11.72 -6.24 17.65
CA PHE A 213 -12.45 -5.12 17.04
C PHE A 213 -11.79 -4.63 15.73
N VAL A 214 -10.75 -5.33 15.26
CA VAL A 214 -10.06 -5.07 14.00
C VAL A 214 -9.95 -6.35 13.19
N PHE A 215 -10.20 -6.24 11.89
CA PHE A 215 -9.90 -7.24 10.88
C PHE A 215 -9.06 -6.59 9.79
N VAL A 216 -7.95 -7.20 9.41
CA VAL A 216 -7.01 -6.65 8.43
C VAL A 216 -6.93 -7.57 7.24
N TYR A 217 -7.08 -7.04 6.04
CA TYR A 217 -6.82 -7.75 4.79
C TYR A 217 -5.96 -6.88 3.88
N LEU A 218 -4.67 -7.21 3.78
CA LEU A 218 -3.68 -6.42 3.05
C LEU A 218 -3.65 -4.95 3.53
N ASP A 219 -3.97 -4.00 2.66
CA ASP A 219 -4.05 -2.56 2.88
C ASP A 219 -5.39 -2.09 3.49
N ASP A 220 -6.36 -2.99 3.60
CA ASP A 220 -7.67 -2.71 4.18
C ASP A 220 -7.74 -3.07 5.66
N ILE A 221 -7.96 -2.07 6.50
CA ILE A 221 -8.17 -2.23 7.94
C ILE A 221 -9.64 -1.97 8.25
N LEU A 222 -10.37 -3.03 8.56
CA LEU A 222 -11.76 -2.96 8.99
C LEU A 222 -11.82 -2.86 10.51
N ILE A 223 -12.45 -1.82 11.02
CA ILE A 223 -12.70 -1.64 12.46
C ILE A 223 -14.17 -1.88 12.71
N PHE A 224 -14.52 -2.61 13.76
CA PHE A 224 -15.91 -2.95 14.06
C PHE A 224 -16.27 -2.69 15.52
N SER A 225 -17.50 -2.25 15.77
CA SER A 225 -17.93 -1.82 17.12
C SER A 225 -19.44 -1.95 17.30
N ARG A 226 -19.92 -2.12 18.55
CA ARG A 226 -21.34 -2.32 18.86
C ARG A 226 -22.07 -1.02 19.19
N SER A 227 -21.34 -0.01 19.65
CA SER A 227 -21.87 1.34 19.91
C SER A 227 -20.97 2.43 19.34
N ARG A 228 -21.52 3.63 19.16
CA ARG A 228 -20.76 4.81 18.69
C ARG A 228 -19.63 5.21 19.65
N ALA A 229 -19.84 5.06 20.96
CA ALA A 229 -18.84 5.41 21.97
C ALA A 229 -17.62 4.47 21.91
N GLU A 230 -17.87 3.15 21.85
CA GLU A 230 -16.81 2.15 21.59
C GLU A 230 -16.09 2.45 20.27
N HIS A 231 -16.87 2.81 19.25
CA HIS A 231 -16.35 3.02 17.92
C HIS A 231 -15.29 4.13 17.87
N VAL A 232 -15.57 5.28 18.49
CA VAL A 232 -14.60 6.38 18.59
C VAL A 232 -13.33 5.92 19.32
N LYS A 233 -13.47 5.14 20.40
CA LYS A 233 -12.32 4.60 21.14
C LYS A 233 -11.47 3.66 20.27
N HIS A 234 -12.09 2.71 19.58
CA HIS A 234 -11.41 1.74 18.72
C HIS A 234 -10.66 2.40 17.57
N VAL A 235 -11.30 3.35 16.87
CA VAL A 235 -10.63 4.08 15.79
C VAL A 235 -9.42 4.86 16.32
N ARG A 236 -9.54 5.53 17.48
CA ARG A 236 -8.41 6.24 18.08
C ARG A 236 -7.26 5.31 18.42
N LEU A 237 -7.52 4.16 19.03
CA LEU A 237 -6.49 3.16 19.35
C LEU A 237 -5.75 2.69 18.09
N VAL A 238 -6.49 2.34 17.03
CA VAL A 238 -5.88 1.91 15.75
C VAL A 238 -5.03 3.01 15.14
N LEU A 239 -5.54 4.24 15.05
CA LEU A 239 -4.79 5.36 14.48
C LEU A 239 -3.54 5.70 15.30
N HIS A 240 -3.60 5.60 16.63
CA HIS A 240 -2.42 5.79 17.48
C HIS A 240 -1.34 4.73 17.21
N HIS A 241 -1.70 3.44 17.19
CA HIS A 241 -0.74 2.36 16.91
C HIS A 241 -0.09 2.50 15.53
N LEU A 242 -0.89 2.83 14.50
CA LEU A 242 -0.36 3.04 13.16
C LEU A 242 0.58 4.25 13.10
N LEU A 243 0.31 5.32 13.84
CA LEU A 243 1.15 6.52 13.89
C LEU A 243 2.48 6.24 14.60
N GLU A 244 2.45 5.56 15.75
CA GLU A 244 3.65 5.18 16.50
C GLU A 244 4.59 4.29 15.69
N ASN A 245 4.02 3.44 14.83
CA ASN A 245 4.76 2.56 13.93
C ASN A 245 5.05 3.17 12.55
N ARG A 246 4.80 4.48 12.36
CA ARG A 246 5.06 5.22 11.11
C ARG A 246 4.37 4.63 9.87
N LEU A 247 3.20 4.03 10.05
CA LEU A 247 2.34 3.54 8.97
C LEU A 247 1.31 4.59 8.51
N LEU A 248 1.40 5.81 9.05
CA LEU A 248 0.56 6.97 8.74
C LEU A 248 1.39 8.19 8.41
#